data_AF-A0A6J3HYT0-F1
#
_entry.id   AF-A0A6J3HYT0-F1
#
_cell.length_a   1.000
_cell.length_b   1.000
_cell.length_c   1.000
_cell.angle_alpha   90.00
_cell.angle_beta   90.00
_cell.angle_gamma   90.00
#
_symmetry.space_group_name_H-M   'P 1'
#
loop_
_entity.id
_entity.type
_entity.pdbx_description
1 polymer ?
#
loop_
_entity_poly.entity_id
_entity_poly.type
_entity_poly.pdbx_seq_one_letter_code
_entity_poly.pdbx_strand_id
1 'polypeptide(L)'
;MSAPRDGALHALLEEQARLKMRLQELQQQRKELGDSPKDKVLFSVPKIPLVFRGHTQQDREMPKSLVSNLRIHCPLPAGSALVTFDDPKVAEQVLQQKEHTIDMEECRLRVQVQPLELPMVTTIQVSSQMRSQRVLVSGFPANLSLSEEELLDKLEIFFGKTKNGGGDVEVRELLQGSVMLDFAKDGVAQRLCQIGQFRVPLGGQEVPLRVSPCMNGEIQKAELTASVPLCAGSQHS
;
A
#
# COMPACT_ATOMS: atom_id res chain seq x y z
N MET A 1 25.73 11.50 67.38
CA MET A 1 26.01 10.61 66.24
C MET A 1 25.02 10.93 65.11
N SER A 2 25.44 11.64 64.06
CA SER A 2 24.54 12.11 62.97
C SER A 2 25.17 12.04 61.58
N ALA A 3 26.01 11.04 61.31
CA ALA A 3 26.75 10.92 60.05
C ALA A 3 26.08 10.17 58.88
N PRO A 4 24.97 9.40 59.00
CA PRO A 4 24.47 8.61 57.86
C PRO A 4 23.49 9.37 56.95
N ARG A 5 22.96 10.52 57.39
CA ARG A 5 21.97 11.30 56.63
C ARG A 5 22.59 12.14 55.52
N ASP A 6 23.76 12.74 55.75
CA ASP A 6 24.38 13.66 54.78
C ASP A 6 24.91 12.92 53.54
N GLY A 7 25.48 11.72 53.69
CA GLY A 7 25.92 10.91 52.55
C GLY A 7 24.77 10.44 51.67
N ALA A 8 23.64 10.05 52.27
CA ALA A 8 22.45 9.66 51.54
C ALA A 8 21.81 10.85 50.79
N LEU A 9 21.84 12.04 51.41
CA LEU A 9 21.34 13.26 50.80
C LEU A 9 22.20 13.69 49.61
N HIS A 10 23.52 13.57 49.72
CA HIS A 10 24.46 13.84 48.63
C HIS A 10 24.23 12.91 47.43
N ALA A 11 24.13 11.60 47.68
CA ALA A 11 23.86 10.61 46.63
C ALA A 11 22.51 10.86 45.93
N LEU A 12 21.49 11.29 46.67
CA LEU A 12 20.18 11.61 46.11
C LEU A 12 20.23 12.87 45.22
N LEU A 13 21.04 13.86 45.58
CA LEU A 13 21.24 15.08 44.79
C LEU A 13 22.01 14.79 43.50
N GLU A 14 23.03 13.95 43.55
CA GLU A 14 23.76 13.48 42.36
C GLU A 14 22.83 12.70 41.41
N GLU A 15 22.02 11.80 41.94
CA GLU A 15 21.02 11.06 41.16
C GLU A 15 19.95 11.98 40.56
N GLN A 16 19.50 12.99 41.32
CA GLN A 16 18.56 13.98 40.80
C GLN A 16 19.18 14.79 39.66
N ALA A 17 20.44 15.20 39.77
CA ALA A 17 21.15 15.92 38.72
C ALA A 17 21.34 15.05 37.46
N ARG A 18 21.72 13.78 37.65
CA ARG A 18 21.84 12.80 36.56
C ARG A 18 20.53 12.58 35.82
N LEU A 19 19.43 12.39 36.56
CA LEU A 19 18.11 12.18 35.98
C LEU A 19 17.60 13.42 35.26
N LYS A 20 17.86 14.63 35.78
CA LYS A 20 17.53 15.89 35.09
C LYS A 20 18.28 16.04 33.77
N MET A 21 19.59 15.74 33.75
CA MET A 21 20.35 15.75 32.51
C MET A 21 19.82 14.73 31.50
N ARG A 22 19.52 13.51 31.95
CA ARG A 22 18.96 12.47 31.07
C ARG A 22 17.57 12.82 30.54
N LEU A 23 16.72 13.45 31.35
CA LEU A 23 15.43 13.96 30.92
C LEU A 23 15.58 15.01 29.81
N GLN A 24 16.52 15.94 29.96
CA GLN A 24 16.77 17.00 28.99
C GLN A 24 17.34 16.44 27.67
N GLU A 25 18.24 15.46 27.76
CA GLU A 25 18.75 14.72 26.59
C GLU A 25 17.62 13.99 25.85
N LEU A 26 16.76 13.28 26.57
CA LEU A 26 15.61 12.58 25.98
C LEU A 26 14.59 13.56 25.38
N GLN A 27 14.37 14.73 26.00
CA GLN A 27 13.50 15.78 25.45
C GLN A 27 14.08 16.38 24.17
N GLN A 28 15.41 16.58 24.12
CA GLN A 28 16.12 17.07 22.94
C GLN A 28 16.06 16.04 21.82
N GLN A 29 16.33 14.76 22.11
CA GLN A 29 16.16 13.66 21.15
C GLN A 29 14.72 13.54 20.66
N ARG A 30 13.72 13.72 21.53
CA ARG A 30 12.30 13.71 21.14
C ARG A 30 11.93 14.93 20.32
N LYS A 31 12.59 16.07 20.49
CA LYS A 31 12.41 17.27 19.65
C LYS A 31 13.04 17.06 18.28
N GLU A 32 14.21 16.43 18.22
CA GLU A 32 14.89 16.03 16.98
C GLU A 32 14.13 14.93 16.22
N LEU A 33 13.53 13.96 16.92
CA LEU A 33 12.63 12.96 16.32
C LEU A 33 11.23 13.53 15.99
N GLY A 34 10.80 14.53 16.76
CA GLY A 34 9.47 15.16 16.72
C GLY A 34 9.34 16.30 15.71
N ASP A 35 10.44 16.75 15.11
CA ASP A 35 10.48 17.60 13.91
C ASP A 35 10.47 16.77 12.61
N SER A 36 9.99 15.52 12.67
CA SER A 36 9.40 14.95 11.47
C SER A 36 8.07 15.68 11.24
N PRO A 37 7.92 16.49 10.18
CA PRO A 37 6.59 16.97 9.80
C PRO A 37 5.75 15.70 9.66
N LYS A 38 4.55 15.62 10.25
CA LYS A 38 3.59 14.51 10.04
C LYS A 38 3.81 13.94 8.64
N ASP A 39 4.46 12.78 8.55
CA ASP A 39 5.29 12.38 7.40
C ASP A 39 4.47 12.49 6.09
N LYS A 40 4.55 13.65 5.43
CA LYS A 40 3.89 13.91 4.15
C LYS A 40 4.82 13.33 3.11
N VAL A 41 4.79 12.01 2.99
CA VAL A 41 5.57 11.30 2.00
C VAL A 41 4.85 11.44 0.66
N LEU A 42 5.57 11.98 -0.32
CA LEU A 42 5.14 11.99 -1.71
C LEU A 42 5.32 10.57 -2.25
N PHE A 43 4.21 9.86 -2.47
CA PHE A 43 4.25 8.58 -3.15
C PHE A 43 4.09 8.82 -4.65
N SER A 44 4.99 8.23 -5.44
CA SER A 44 4.75 8.08 -6.88
C SER A 44 3.57 7.15 -7.08
N VAL A 45 2.71 7.46 -8.06
CA VAL A 45 1.57 6.59 -8.39
C VAL A 45 2.08 5.18 -8.73
N PRO A 46 1.62 4.13 -8.02
CA PRO A 46 2.03 2.76 -8.31
C PRO A 46 1.68 2.39 -9.75
N LYS A 47 2.68 2.07 -10.55
CA LYS A 47 2.49 1.59 -11.92
C LYS A 47 2.21 0.10 -11.89
N ILE A 48 0.96 -0.27 -11.62
CA ILE A 48 0.51 -1.66 -11.67
C ILE A 48 -0.02 -1.93 -13.08
N PRO A 49 0.53 -2.91 -13.82
CA PRO A 49 -0.02 -3.29 -15.12
C PRO A 49 -1.41 -3.88 -14.90
N LEU A 50 -2.44 -3.13 -15.30
CA LEU A 50 -3.82 -3.58 -15.27
C LEU A 50 -4.16 -4.21 -16.61
N VAL A 51 -4.57 -5.49 -16.59
CA VAL A 51 -5.10 -6.16 -17.77
C VAL A 51 -6.62 -6.03 -17.72
N PHE A 52 -7.19 -5.22 -18.61
CA PHE A 52 -8.63 -5.10 -18.74
C PHE A 52 -9.16 -6.26 -19.60
N ARG A 53 -9.81 -7.23 -18.97
CA ARG A 53 -10.65 -8.19 -19.68
C ARG A 53 -12.07 -7.67 -19.62
N GLY A 54 -12.58 -7.17 -20.73
CA GLY A 54 -13.98 -6.74 -20.83
C GLY A 54 -14.90 -7.95 -20.68
N HIS A 55 -15.73 -7.97 -19.65
CA HIS A 55 -16.78 -8.98 -19.47
C HIS A 55 -18.13 -8.27 -19.51
N THR A 56 -19.03 -8.72 -20.38
CA THR A 56 -20.45 -8.32 -20.35
C THR A 56 -21.13 -8.95 -19.13
N GLN A 57 -22.20 -8.33 -18.60
CA GLN A 57 -22.88 -8.72 -17.34
C GLN A 57 -23.35 -10.19 -17.24
N GLN A 58 -23.20 -10.98 -18.30
CA GLN A 58 -23.69 -12.35 -18.41
C GLN A 58 -22.71 -13.39 -17.85
N ASP A 59 -21.43 -13.06 -17.66
CA ASP A 59 -20.44 -14.01 -17.14
C ASP A 59 -20.20 -13.81 -15.64
N ARG A 60 -20.82 -14.68 -14.85
CA ARG A 60 -20.69 -14.76 -13.40
C ARG A 60 -19.51 -15.65 -13.04
N GLU A 61 -18.32 -15.07 -13.01
CA GLU A 61 -17.31 -15.44 -12.02
C GLU A 61 -16.28 -14.32 -11.91
N MET A 62 -16.32 -13.62 -10.78
CA MET A 62 -15.47 -12.47 -10.52
C MET A 62 -14.07 -12.96 -10.12
N PRO A 63 -12.98 -12.55 -10.80
CA PRO A 63 -11.63 -12.90 -10.37
C PRO A 63 -11.38 -12.40 -8.94
N LYS A 64 -10.88 -13.28 -8.06
CA LYS A 64 -10.63 -13.02 -6.64
C LYS A 64 -9.54 -11.98 -6.36
N SER A 65 -8.91 -11.40 -7.38
CA SER A 65 -7.82 -10.44 -7.25
C SER A 65 -8.21 -9.06 -7.78
N LEU A 66 -9.25 -8.44 -7.22
CA LEU A 66 -9.54 -7.04 -7.48
C LEU A 66 -8.90 -6.19 -6.39
N VAL A 67 -7.84 -5.44 -6.77
CA VAL A 67 -7.13 -4.46 -5.92
C VAL A 67 -8.10 -3.39 -5.36
N SER A 68 -9.26 -3.23 -5.97
CA SER A 68 -10.39 -2.43 -5.53
C SER A 68 -11.59 -2.77 -6.41
N ASN A 69 -12.81 -2.49 -5.96
CA ASN A 69 -14.00 -2.45 -6.84
C ASN A 69 -13.90 -1.27 -7.83
N LEU A 70 -12.86 -1.27 -8.68
CA LEU A 70 -12.59 -0.18 -9.61
C LEU A 70 -13.65 -0.24 -10.72
N ARG A 71 -14.64 0.64 -10.63
CA ARG A 71 -15.62 0.85 -11.70
C ARG A 71 -15.13 1.98 -12.58
N ILE A 72 -14.59 1.63 -13.74
CA ILE A 72 -14.25 2.63 -14.76
C ILE A 72 -15.58 3.09 -15.37
N HIS A 73 -16.03 4.28 -14.96
CA HIS A 73 -17.17 4.93 -15.58
C HIS A 73 -16.64 5.89 -16.66
N CYS A 74 -16.76 5.49 -17.93
CA CYS A 74 -16.62 6.40 -19.05
C CYS A 74 -18.03 6.86 -19.44
N PRO A 75 -18.51 8.04 -18.98
CA PRO A 75 -19.82 8.54 -19.36
C PRO A 75 -19.78 8.96 -20.84
N LEU A 76 -20.06 8.02 -21.73
CA LEU A 76 -20.28 8.31 -23.14
C LEU A 76 -21.75 8.70 -23.33
N PRO A 77 -22.05 9.82 -24.03
CA PRO A 77 -23.40 10.12 -24.47
C PRO A 77 -23.96 8.96 -25.31
N ALA A 78 -25.27 8.73 -25.24
CA ALA A 78 -25.92 7.73 -26.08
C ALA A 78 -25.61 7.99 -27.57
N GLY A 79 -25.21 6.93 -28.30
CA GLY A 79 -24.78 7.03 -29.69
C GLY A 79 -23.30 7.38 -29.89
N SER A 80 -22.50 7.45 -28.83
CA SER A 80 -21.04 7.61 -28.91
C SER A 80 -20.31 6.29 -28.63
N ALA A 81 -19.11 6.12 -29.20
CA ALA A 81 -18.25 4.97 -28.96
C ALA A 81 -16.82 5.42 -28.67
N LEU A 82 -16.11 4.66 -27.84
CA LEU A 82 -14.67 4.82 -27.63
C LEU A 82 -13.93 3.87 -28.55
N VAL A 83 -13.00 4.43 -29.34
CA VAL A 83 -12.12 3.67 -30.22
C VAL A 83 -10.69 3.86 -29.75
N THR A 84 -9.95 2.75 -29.65
CA THR A 84 -8.53 2.73 -29.30
C THR A 84 -7.75 2.13 -30.46
N PHE A 85 -6.58 2.68 -30.75
CA PHE A 85 -5.70 2.23 -31.82
C PHE A 85 -4.37 1.76 -31.23
N ASP A 86 -3.84 0.65 -31.75
CA ASP A 86 -2.54 0.14 -31.30
C ASP A 86 -1.38 1.05 -31.74
N ASP A 87 -1.46 1.63 -32.94
CA ASP A 87 -0.50 2.62 -33.43
C ASP A 87 -1.00 4.04 -33.13
N PRO A 88 -0.29 4.82 -32.29
CA PRO A 88 -0.68 6.19 -31.98
C PRO A 88 -0.73 7.10 -33.22
N LYS A 89 0.05 6.81 -34.27
CA LYS A 89 0.04 7.60 -35.52
C LYS A 89 -1.30 7.49 -36.26
N VAL A 90 -1.96 6.34 -36.17
CA VAL A 90 -3.29 6.15 -36.76
C VAL A 90 -4.31 7.02 -36.02
N ALA A 91 -4.25 7.04 -34.68
CA ALA A 91 -5.11 7.91 -33.89
C ALA A 91 -4.89 9.40 -34.23
N GLU A 92 -3.63 9.84 -34.34
CA GLU A 92 -3.28 11.21 -34.76
C GLU A 92 -3.86 11.54 -36.14
N GLN A 93 -3.73 10.64 -37.12
CA GLN A 93 -4.26 10.83 -38.46
C GLN A 93 -5.79 10.96 -38.48
N VAL A 94 -6.49 10.10 -37.73
CA VAL A 94 -7.95 10.19 -37.61
C VAL A 94 -8.35 11.50 -36.94
N LEU A 95 -7.58 11.98 -35.96
CA LEU A 95 -7.84 13.25 -35.27
C LEU A 95 -7.55 14.50 -36.11
N GLN A 96 -6.79 14.41 -37.20
CA GLN A 96 -6.56 15.54 -38.12
C GLN A 96 -7.86 16.03 -38.77
N GLN A 97 -8.87 15.17 -38.87
CA GLN A 97 -10.19 15.50 -39.39
C GLN A 97 -11.25 15.28 -38.30
N LYS A 98 -12.01 16.33 -37.98
CA LYS A 98 -13.05 16.27 -36.92
C LYS A 98 -14.28 15.48 -37.32
N GLU A 99 -14.55 15.32 -38.61
CA GLU A 99 -15.72 14.62 -39.12
C GLU A 99 -15.29 13.62 -40.19
N HIS A 100 -15.76 12.38 -40.04
CA HIS A 100 -15.54 11.31 -40.99
C HIS A 100 -16.87 10.80 -41.51
N THR A 101 -16.92 10.44 -42.78
CA THR A 101 -18.08 9.76 -43.37
C THR A 101 -17.73 8.29 -43.56
N ILE A 102 -18.47 7.42 -42.89
CA ILE A 102 -18.33 5.97 -42.99
C ILE A 102 -19.43 5.49 -43.93
N ASP A 103 -19.03 5.01 -45.11
CA ASP A 103 -19.94 4.34 -46.02
C ASP A 103 -20.15 2.90 -45.54
N MET A 104 -21.37 2.61 -45.11
CA MET A 104 -21.87 1.27 -44.81
C MET A 104 -22.71 0.78 -46.00
N GLU A 105 -22.95 -0.52 -46.09
CA GLU A 105 -23.66 -1.13 -47.23
C GLU A 105 -25.03 -0.48 -47.49
N GLU A 106 -25.74 -0.07 -46.43
CA GLU A 106 -27.12 0.42 -46.51
C GLU A 106 -27.25 1.91 -46.14
N CYS A 107 -26.20 2.55 -45.61
CA CYS A 107 -26.27 3.94 -45.15
C CYS A 107 -24.90 4.62 -45.06
N ARG A 108 -24.91 5.95 -45.00
CA ARG A 108 -23.71 6.76 -44.76
C ARG A 108 -23.78 7.38 -43.38
N LEU A 109 -22.83 7.04 -42.52
CA LEU A 109 -22.77 7.58 -41.16
C LEU A 109 -21.74 8.70 -41.09
N ARG A 110 -22.18 9.89 -40.68
CA ARG A 110 -21.27 10.98 -40.33
C ARG A 110 -20.93 10.87 -38.84
N VAL A 111 -19.66 10.68 -38.55
CA VAL A 111 -19.16 10.56 -37.18
C VAL A 111 -18.23 11.72 -36.87
N GLN A 112 -18.38 12.29 -35.68
CA GLN A 112 -17.44 13.26 -35.16
C GLN A 112 -16.41 12.56 -34.29
N VAL A 113 -15.14 12.88 -34.52
CA VAL A 113 -14.04 12.33 -33.74
C VAL A 113 -13.47 13.42 -32.86
N GLN A 114 -13.31 13.12 -31.58
CA GLN A 114 -12.68 13.99 -30.61
C GLN A 114 -11.70 13.18 -29.76
N PRO A 115 -10.56 13.77 -29.39
CA PRO A 115 -9.64 13.12 -28.48
C PRO A 115 -10.29 13.01 -27.10
N LEU A 116 -10.18 11.84 -26.47
CA LEU A 116 -10.63 11.64 -25.10
C LEU A 116 -9.46 11.88 -24.14
N GLU A 117 -9.53 12.96 -23.38
CA GLU A 117 -8.62 13.19 -22.26
C GLU A 117 -9.19 12.53 -21.00
N LEU A 118 -8.43 11.60 -20.43
CA LEU A 118 -8.80 10.99 -19.16
C LEU A 118 -8.04 11.69 -18.03
N PRO A 119 -8.71 12.00 -16.90
CA PRO A 119 -8.02 12.53 -15.73
C PRO A 119 -7.08 11.44 -15.18
N MET A 120 -5.78 11.69 -15.22
CA MET A 120 -4.76 10.85 -14.61
C MET A 120 -4.31 11.46 -13.29
N VAL A 121 -4.25 10.63 -12.24
CA VAL A 121 -3.61 11.02 -10.98
C VAL A 121 -2.10 11.05 -11.19
N THR A 122 -1.48 12.21 -10.99
CA THR A 122 -0.03 12.39 -11.15
C THR A 122 0.72 12.32 -9.83
N THR A 123 0.12 12.89 -8.78
CA THR A 123 0.74 12.98 -7.46
C THR A 123 -0.28 12.59 -6.40
N ILE A 124 0.14 11.75 -5.46
CA ILE A 124 -0.62 11.44 -4.25
C ILE A 124 0.21 11.85 -3.04
N GLN A 125 -0.32 12.77 -2.24
CA GLN A 125 0.23 13.10 -0.94
C GLN A 125 -0.48 12.26 0.10
N VAL A 126 0.29 11.48 0.84
CA VAL A 126 -0.22 10.61 1.89
C VAL A 126 0.38 11.08 3.21
N SER A 127 -0.45 11.26 4.23
CA SER A 127 0.09 11.24 5.60
C SER A 127 0.21 9.82 6.06
N SER A 128 1.42 9.45 6.43
CA SER A 128 1.65 8.18 7.11
C SER A 128 1.63 8.40 8.62
N GLN A 129 0.88 7.55 9.32
CA GLN A 129 1.07 7.36 10.76
C GLN A 129 1.45 5.91 11.02
N MET A 130 2.54 5.72 11.76
CA MET A 130 2.92 4.41 12.24
C MET A 130 1.89 3.94 13.26
N ARG A 131 1.25 2.80 13.01
CA ARG A 131 0.47 2.12 14.04
C ARG A 131 1.42 1.27 14.87
N SER A 132 1.54 1.61 16.15
CA SER A 132 2.45 0.97 17.11
C SER A 132 2.13 -0.50 17.43
N GLN A 133 1.02 -1.02 16.89
CA GLN A 133 0.51 -2.38 17.11
C GLN A 133 0.49 -3.24 15.84
N ARG A 134 0.75 -2.69 14.66
CA ARG A 134 0.63 -3.42 13.39
C ARG A 134 1.95 -3.68 12.70
N VAL A 135 2.07 -4.85 12.09
CA VAL A 135 3.20 -5.23 11.25
C VAL A 135 2.75 -5.80 9.92
N LEU A 136 3.62 -5.68 8.92
CA LEU A 136 3.52 -6.38 7.64
C LEU A 136 4.54 -7.50 7.59
N VAL A 137 4.08 -8.70 7.28
CA VAL A 137 4.90 -9.88 7.04
C VAL A 137 4.96 -10.14 5.54
N SER A 138 6.16 -10.26 4.98
CA SER A 138 6.37 -10.43 3.53
C SER A 138 7.50 -11.42 3.24
N GLY A 139 7.66 -11.80 1.96
CA GLY A 139 8.68 -12.76 1.51
C GLY A 139 8.15 -14.18 1.31
N PHE A 140 6.85 -14.33 1.10
CA PHE A 140 6.24 -15.64 0.83
C PHE A 140 6.70 -16.19 -0.53
N PRO A 141 7.09 -17.47 -0.61
CA PRO A 141 7.49 -18.07 -1.88
C PRO A 141 6.27 -18.29 -2.78
N ALA A 142 6.44 -18.09 -4.09
CA ALA A 142 5.33 -18.18 -5.05
C ALA A 142 4.72 -19.59 -5.16
N ASN A 143 5.49 -20.62 -4.80
CA ASN A 143 5.08 -22.02 -4.81
C ASN A 143 4.63 -22.54 -3.43
N LEU A 144 4.32 -21.65 -2.48
CA LEU A 144 3.87 -22.06 -1.15
C LEU A 144 2.54 -22.82 -1.25
N SER A 145 2.55 -24.11 -0.94
CA SER A 145 1.38 -24.98 -0.98
C SER A 145 0.56 -24.87 0.32
N LEU A 146 0.05 -23.67 0.62
CA LEU A 146 -0.85 -23.42 1.74
C LEU A 146 -2.06 -22.63 1.24
N SER A 147 -3.24 -22.95 1.77
CA SER A 147 -4.40 -22.07 1.64
C SER A 147 -4.19 -20.77 2.43
N GLU A 148 -4.98 -19.75 2.09
CA GLU A 148 -4.97 -18.45 2.78
C GLU A 148 -5.15 -18.60 4.30
N GLU A 149 -6.16 -19.36 4.74
CA GLU A 149 -6.41 -19.55 6.17
C GLU A 149 -5.30 -20.34 6.87
N GLU A 150 -4.72 -21.36 6.22
CA GLU A 150 -3.60 -22.10 6.80
C GLU A 150 -2.35 -21.22 6.96
N LEU A 151 -2.11 -20.31 6.01
CA LEU A 151 -1.03 -19.34 6.11
C LEU A 151 -1.27 -18.39 7.29
N LEU A 152 -2.46 -17.79 7.36
CA LEU A 152 -2.83 -16.86 8.42
C LEU A 152 -2.75 -17.52 9.80
N ASP A 153 -3.25 -18.74 9.95
CA ASP A 153 -3.20 -19.51 11.19
C ASP A 153 -1.77 -19.82 11.63
N LYS A 154 -0.90 -20.26 10.71
CA LYS A 154 0.51 -20.52 11.03
C LYS A 154 1.24 -19.25 11.48
N LEU A 155 0.96 -18.12 10.84
CA LEU A 155 1.56 -16.84 11.18
C LEU A 155 1.06 -16.35 12.54
N GLU A 156 -0.23 -16.46 12.82
CA GLU A 156 -0.80 -16.14 14.13
C GLU A 156 -0.18 -17.00 15.23
N ILE A 157 -0.09 -18.31 15.04
CA ILE A 157 0.53 -19.21 16.03
C ILE A 157 2.02 -18.88 16.22
N PHE A 158 2.74 -18.52 15.15
CA PHE A 158 4.16 -18.21 15.23
C PHE A 158 4.40 -16.87 15.94
N PHE A 159 3.71 -15.81 15.54
CA PHE A 159 3.85 -14.47 16.09
C PHE A 159 3.01 -14.25 17.35
N GLY A 160 2.16 -15.20 17.75
CA GLY A 160 1.50 -15.25 19.05
C GLY A 160 2.45 -15.64 20.19
N LYS A 161 3.57 -16.30 19.86
CA LYS A 161 4.51 -16.81 20.86
C LYS A 161 5.44 -15.70 21.35
N THR A 162 5.43 -15.47 22.66
CA THR A 162 6.32 -14.50 23.33
C THR A 162 7.80 -14.80 23.12
N LYS A 163 8.20 -16.08 22.99
CA LYS A 163 9.58 -16.49 22.66
C LYS A 163 10.08 -15.95 21.32
N ASN A 164 9.17 -15.63 20.39
CA ASN A 164 9.50 -15.03 19.11
C ASN A 164 9.41 -13.50 19.15
N GLY A 165 9.29 -12.89 20.33
CA GLY A 165 9.07 -11.45 20.51
C GLY A 165 7.63 -10.99 20.28
N GLY A 166 6.75 -11.95 19.97
CA GLY A 166 5.34 -11.77 19.60
C GLY A 166 4.39 -11.54 20.78
N GLY A 167 3.09 -11.67 20.51
CA GLY A 167 2.00 -11.50 21.47
C GLY A 167 0.64 -11.76 20.83
N ASP A 168 -0.43 -11.63 21.59
CA ASP A 168 -1.79 -11.95 21.13
C ASP A 168 -2.17 -11.12 19.90
N VAL A 169 -2.57 -11.81 18.84
CA VAL A 169 -3.00 -11.21 17.56
C VAL A 169 -4.51 -10.97 17.63
N GLU A 170 -4.95 -9.75 17.37
CA GLU A 170 -6.38 -9.41 17.32
C GLU A 170 -6.94 -9.48 15.91
N VAL A 171 -6.13 -9.08 14.91
CA VAL A 171 -6.54 -9.01 13.51
C VAL A 171 -5.45 -9.56 12.62
N ARG A 172 -5.85 -10.36 11.63
CA ARG A 172 -4.98 -10.88 10.57
C ARG A 172 -5.66 -10.66 9.22
N GLU A 173 -4.92 -10.12 8.26
CA GLU A 173 -5.45 -9.81 6.92
C GLU A 173 -4.42 -10.20 5.86
N LEU A 174 -4.83 -10.98 4.86
CA LEU A 174 -4.00 -11.28 3.71
C LEU A 174 -4.06 -10.09 2.72
N LEU A 175 -2.89 -9.57 2.37
CA LEU A 175 -2.71 -8.52 1.36
C LEU A 175 -1.94 -9.10 0.17
N GLN A 176 -1.86 -8.36 -0.94
CA GLN A 176 -1.09 -8.83 -2.10
C GLN A 176 0.39 -9.02 -1.74
N GLY A 177 0.84 -10.27 -1.70
CA GLY A 177 2.22 -10.65 -1.40
C GLY A 177 2.66 -10.42 0.05
N SER A 178 1.74 -10.05 0.96
CA SER A 178 2.05 -9.79 2.37
C SER A 178 0.89 -10.15 3.30
N VAL A 179 1.13 -10.27 4.60
CA VAL A 179 0.10 -10.47 5.62
C VAL A 179 0.24 -9.37 6.66
N MET A 180 -0.85 -8.68 6.97
CA MET A 180 -0.91 -7.72 8.07
C MET A 180 -1.33 -8.46 9.35
N LEU A 181 -0.62 -8.21 10.45
CA LEU A 181 -1.01 -8.65 11.79
C LEU A 181 -1.15 -7.42 12.71
N ASP A 182 -2.25 -7.37 13.46
CA ASP A 182 -2.52 -6.39 14.52
C ASP A 182 -2.47 -7.08 15.88
N PHE A 183 -1.74 -6.49 16.84
CA PHE A 183 -1.48 -7.10 18.14
C PHE A 183 -2.19 -6.34 19.26
N ALA A 184 -2.78 -7.07 20.22
CA ALA A 184 -3.51 -6.48 21.35
C ALA A 184 -2.65 -5.55 22.21
N LYS A 185 -1.34 -5.85 22.30
CA LYS A 185 -0.42 -5.14 23.20
C LYS A 185 0.54 -4.23 22.45
N ASP A 186 0.61 -2.99 22.93
CA ASP A 186 1.61 -2.03 22.49
C ASP A 186 3.05 -2.54 22.64
N GLY A 187 3.88 -2.18 21.67
CA GLY A 187 5.31 -2.51 21.64
C GLY A 187 5.64 -3.91 21.13
N VAL A 188 4.65 -4.80 20.90
CA VAL A 188 4.88 -6.07 20.19
C VAL A 188 5.39 -5.80 18.78
N ALA A 189 4.66 -4.98 18.01
CA ALA A 189 5.05 -4.62 16.65
C ALA A 189 6.44 -3.98 16.58
N GLN A 190 6.78 -3.08 17.52
CA GLN A 190 8.11 -2.45 17.57
C GLN A 190 9.23 -3.49 17.75
N ARG A 191 9.06 -4.45 18.68
CA ARG A 191 10.04 -5.52 18.89
C ARG A 191 10.18 -6.42 17.66
N LEU A 192 9.06 -6.81 17.05
CA LEU A 192 9.08 -7.64 15.84
C LEU A 192 9.77 -6.91 14.67
N CYS A 193 9.53 -5.61 14.50
CA CYS A 193 10.21 -4.79 13.49
C CYS A 193 11.71 -4.62 13.77
N GLN A 194 12.12 -4.54 15.04
CA GLN A 194 13.54 -4.50 15.42
C GLN A 194 14.28 -5.80 15.07
N ILE A 195 13.61 -6.95 15.21
CA ILE A 195 14.15 -8.25 14.79
C ILE A 195 14.20 -8.32 13.25
N GLY A 196 13.13 -7.89 12.59
CA GLY A 196 13.06 -7.65 11.14
C GLY A 196 13.00 -8.90 10.26
N GLN A 197 13.72 -9.97 10.58
CA GLN A 197 13.68 -11.23 9.82
C GLN A 197 13.45 -12.44 10.72
N PHE A 198 12.59 -13.35 10.27
CA PHE A 198 12.20 -14.55 10.99
C PHE A 198 12.29 -15.76 10.07
N ARG A 199 12.70 -16.90 10.62
CA ARG A 199 12.53 -18.19 9.96
C ARG A 199 11.26 -18.83 10.51
N VAL A 200 10.29 -19.05 9.63
CA VAL A 200 8.95 -19.50 9.99
C VAL A 200 8.67 -20.85 9.33
N PRO A 201 8.26 -21.88 10.09
CA PRO A 201 7.90 -23.18 9.54
C PRO A 201 6.56 -23.09 8.79
N LEU A 202 6.62 -23.07 7.46
CA LEU A 202 5.46 -23.04 6.56
C LEU A 202 5.55 -24.21 5.57
N GLY A 203 4.47 -24.98 5.43
CA GLY A 203 4.40 -26.10 4.47
C GLY A 203 5.49 -27.17 4.66
N GLY A 204 6.03 -27.32 5.87
CA GLY A 204 7.13 -28.28 6.16
C GLY A 204 8.54 -27.73 5.89
N GLN A 205 8.69 -26.47 5.52
CA GLN A 205 9.97 -25.80 5.29
C GLN A 205 10.14 -24.57 6.20
N GLU A 206 11.37 -24.27 6.59
CA GLU A 206 11.74 -22.98 7.20
C GLU A 206 11.84 -21.88 6.13
N VAL A 207 10.89 -20.95 6.14
CA VAL A 207 10.81 -19.85 5.18
C VAL A 207 11.32 -18.56 5.83
N PRO A 208 12.27 -17.83 5.21
CA PRO A 208 12.70 -16.53 5.69
C PRO A 208 11.65 -15.46 5.36
N LEU A 209 10.97 -14.97 6.39
CA LEU A 209 9.99 -13.89 6.27
C LEU A 209 10.55 -12.59 6.85
N ARG A 210 10.17 -11.48 6.21
CA ARG A 210 10.51 -10.13 6.67
C ARG A 210 9.31 -9.52 7.37
N VAL A 211 9.56 -8.94 8.55
CA VAL A 211 8.59 -8.12 9.29
C VAL A 211 9.00 -6.66 9.16
N SER A 212 8.07 -5.83 8.70
CA SER A 212 8.24 -4.39 8.56
C SER A 212 7.10 -3.62 9.23
N PRO A 213 7.31 -2.34 9.59
CA PRO A 213 6.26 -1.52 10.16
C PRO A 213 5.05 -1.43 9.22
N CYS A 214 3.85 -1.57 9.76
CA CYS A 214 2.64 -1.27 9.01
C CYS A 214 2.33 0.23 9.13
N MET A 215 2.34 0.91 7.99
CA MET A 215 1.97 2.32 7.89
C MET A 215 0.55 2.43 7.39
N ASN A 216 -0.31 3.13 8.12
CA ASN A 216 -1.58 3.55 7.55
C ASN A 216 -1.38 4.90 6.90
N GLY A 217 -1.59 4.92 5.59
CA GLY A 217 -1.60 6.12 4.79
C GLY A 217 -3.02 6.66 4.63
N GLU A 218 -3.24 7.90 5.00
CA GLU A 218 -4.43 8.65 4.56
C GLU A 218 -4.03 9.55 3.39
N ILE A 219 -4.73 9.41 2.26
CA ILE A 219 -4.53 10.30 1.11
C ILE A 219 -5.04 11.69 1.51
N GLN A 220 -4.13 12.65 1.63
CA GLN A 220 -4.48 14.04 1.94
C GLN A 220 -4.78 14.85 0.69
N LYS A 221 -4.09 14.55 -0.40
CA LYS A 221 -4.23 15.28 -1.67
C LYS A 221 -3.92 14.35 -2.83
N ALA A 222 -4.73 14.45 -3.88
CA ALA A 222 -4.43 13.89 -5.18
C ALA A 222 -4.44 15.01 -6.21
N GLU A 223 -3.42 15.07 -7.06
CA GLU A 223 -3.36 16.00 -8.19
C GLU A 223 -3.73 15.24 -9.45
N LEU A 224 -4.61 15.85 -10.26
CA LEU A 224 -5.10 15.29 -11.51
C LEU A 224 -4.56 16.14 -12.67
N THR A 225 -4.11 15.47 -13.73
CA THR A 225 -3.87 16.11 -15.02
C THR A 225 -4.69 15.40 -16.09
N ALA A 226 -5.31 16.16 -16.97
CA ALA A 226 -5.90 15.61 -18.17
C ALA A 226 -4.77 15.26 -19.15
N SER A 227 -4.73 14.02 -19.62
CA SER A 227 -3.82 13.61 -20.68
C SER A 227 -4.50 12.62 -21.62
N VAL A 228 -4.02 12.56 -22.85
CA VAL A 228 -4.43 11.53 -23.81
C VAL A 228 -3.78 10.21 -23.36
N PRO A 229 -4.57 9.19 -22.96
CA PRO A 229 -4.02 7.94 -22.47
C PRO A 229 -3.31 7.18 -23.60
N LEU A 230 -2.04 6.83 -23.38
CA LEU A 230 -1.34 5.84 -24.21
C LEU A 230 -1.74 4.44 -23.72
N CYS A 231 -2.81 3.89 -24.30
CA CYS A 231 -3.16 2.48 -24.08
C CYS A 231 -2.20 1.61 -24.90
N ALA A 232 -1.23 0.97 -24.25
CA ALA A 232 -0.41 -0.03 -24.92
C ALA A 232 -1.23 -1.32 -25.08
N GLY A 233 -1.64 -1.63 -26.30
CA GLY A 233 -2.25 -2.92 -26.64
C GLY A 233 -1.27 -4.05 -26.32
N SER A 234 -1.66 -4.95 -25.41
CA SER A 234 -0.88 -6.15 -25.13
C SER A 234 -1.18 -7.18 -26.22
N GLN A 235 -0.21 -7.40 -27.12
CA GLN A 235 -0.28 -8.45 -28.12
C GLN A 235 -0.13 -9.80 -27.43
N HIS A 236 -1.20 -10.60 -27.43
CA HIS A 236 -1.08 -12.05 -27.22
C HIS A 236 -1.28 -12.72 -28.58
N SER A 237 -0.19 -13.27 -29.11
CA SER A 237 -0.21 -14.37 -30.08
C SER A 237 -0.61 -15.68 -29.40
#